data_AF-A0A7C7XCK4-F1
#
_entry.id   AF-A0A7C7XCK4-F1
#
_cell.length_a   1.000
_cell.length_b   1.000
_cell.length_c   1.000
_cell.angle_alpha   90.00
_cell.angle_beta   90.00
_cell.angle_gamma   90.00
#
_symmetry.space_group_name_H-M   'P 1'
#
loop_
_entity.id
_entity.type
_entity.pdbx_description
1 polymer ?
#
loop_
_entity_poly.entity_id
_entity_poly.type
_entity_poly.pdbx_seq_one_letter_code
_entity_poly.pdbx_strand_id
1 'polypeptide(L)'
;MTMSHRRDFLRTAVGTSVVSLGATAPEFLCRAAWGQEESNDDRILVVIQLSGGNDGLNTVIPYGNDVYRSNRPTLAIGKDEVLAVNDDLGFHPSMLGIAEILEADKLSIIQNVGYANPNRSHFESMDIWHTCQRKNQTRSSGWLGRFIDQRSEQEQDSGAVHLGQEEKPLALASEKV
;
A
#
# COMPACT_ATOMS: atom_id res chain seq x y z
N MET A 1 7.36 -7.22 16.74
CA MET A 1 7.50 -6.59 15.42
C MET A 1 8.99 -6.48 15.13
N THR A 2 9.58 -7.51 14.55
CA THR A 2 11.00 -7.52 14.19
C THR A 2 11.17 -6.71 12.91
N MET A 3 11.82 -5.55 12.99
CA MET A 3 12.24 -4.81 11.81
C MET A 3 13.16 -5.70 10.97
N SER A 4 12.72 -6.06 9.76
CA SER A 4 13.59 -6.63 8.74
C SER A 4 14.58 -5.53 8.30
N HIS A 5 15.87 -5.73 8.56
CA HIS A 5 16.90 -4.83 8.04
C HIS A 5 17.25 -5.21 6.60
N ARG A 6 17.77 -4.25 5.81
CA ARG A 6 18.33 -4.48 4.46
C ARG A 6 19.27 -5.70 4.42
N ARG A 7 20.01 -5.93 5.50
CA ARG A 7 20.91 -7.08 5.66
C ARG A 7 20.17 -8.42 5.73
N ASP A 8 18.99 -8.45 6.34
CA ASP A 8 18.16 -9.65 6.43
C ASP A 8 17.49 -9.93 5.08
N PHE A 9 17.04 -8.88 4.37
CA PHE A 9 16.59 -8.99 2.98
C PHE A 9 17.69 -9.58 2.08
N LEU A 10 18.91 -9.04 2.13
CA LEU A 10 20.04 -9.55 1.37
C LEU A 10 20.44 -10.97 1.77
N ARG A 11 20.36 -11.32 3.06
CA ARG A 11 20.64 -12.69 3.53
C ARG A 11 19.59 -13.69 3.05
N THR A 12 18.31 -13.31 3.03
CA THR A 12 17.24 -14.15 2.48
C THR A 12 17.39 -14.31 0.96
N ALA A 13 17.71 -13.21 0.25
CA ALA A 13 17.92 -13.23 -1.20
C ALA A 13 19.18 -14.02 -1.62
N VAL A 14 20.27 -13.94 -0.85
CA VAL A 14 21.51 -14.71 -1.12
C VAL A 14 21.38 -16.14 -0.60
N GLY A 15 20.66 -16.40 0.50
CA GLY A 15 20.42 -17.74 1.02
C GLY A 15 19.57 -18.63 0.10
N THR A 16 18.75 -18.02 -0.76
CA THR A 16 17.97 -18.71 -1.81
C THR A 16 18.72 -18.84 -3.15
N SER A 17 19.93 -18.27 -3.27
CA SER A 17 20.74 -18.35 -4.50
C SER A 17 21.48 -19.69 -4.69
N VAL A 18 21.29 -20.66 -3.78
CA VAL A 18 21.65 -22.07 -4.00
C VAL A 18 20.39 -22.94 -3.98
N VAL A 19 19.36 -22.52 -4.73
CA VAL A 19 18.46 -23.49 -5.36
C VAL A 19 19.03 -23.72 -6.74
N SER A 20 19.57 -24.91 -6.96
CA SER A 20 19.77 -25.50 -8.28
C SER A 20 18.47 -25.38 -9.07
N LEU A 21 18.32 -24.29 -9.82
CA LEU A 21 17.28 -24.08 -10.81
C LEU A 21 17.48 -25.13 -11.90
N GLY A 22 16.83 -26.28 -11.74
CA GLY A 22 16.43 -27.05 -12.89
C GLY A 22 15.55 -26.16 -13.75
N ALA A 23 16.11 -25.66 -14.86
CA ALA A 23 15.49 -25.16 -16.09
C ALA A 23 14.27 -24.19 -16.06
N THR A 24 13.70 -23.76 -14.94
CA THR A 24 12.49 -22.89 -14.96
C THR A 24 12.52 -21.83 -13.85
N ALA A 25 13.35 -20.80 -14.01
CA ALA A 25 13.11 -19.55 -13.29
C ALA A 25 11.98 -18.78 -14.01
N PRO A 26 11.07 -18.09 -13.27
CA PRO A 26 10.08 -17.19 -13.84
C PRO A 26 10.71 -16.23 -14.85
N GLU A 27 10.06 -16.03 -15.99
CA GLU A 27 10.60 -15.27 -17.11
C GLU A 27 10.88 -13.82 -16.72
N PHE A 28 10.01 -13.20 -15.90
CA PHE A 28 10.19 -11.85 -15.40
C PHE A 28 11.48 -11.69 -14.57
N LEU A 29 11.89 -12.70 -13.82
CA LEU A 29 13.16 -12.67 -13.06
C LEU A 29 14.36 -12.78 -13.98
N CYS A 30 14.27 -13.63 -15.00
CA CYS A 30 15.31 -13.75 -16.03
C CYS A 30 15.48 -12.44 -16.80
N ARG A 31 14.37 -11.82 -17.23
CA ARG A 31 14.37 -10.52 -17.92
C ARG A 31 14.97 -9.41 -17.06
N ALA A 32 14.58 -9.34 -15.78
CA ALA A 32 15.14 -8.39 -14.83
C ALA A 32 16.65 -8.62 -14.60
N ALA A 33 17.09 -9.88 -14.47
CA ALA A 33 18.49 -10.23 -14.25
C ALA A 33 19.39 -9.91 -15.45
N TRP A 34 18.86 -10.07 -16.67
CA TRP A 34 19.58 -9.71 -17.91
C TRP A 34 19.49 -8.23 -18.26
N GLY A 35 18.81 -7.42 -17.46
CA GLY A 35 18.68 -5.97 -17.69
C GLY A 35 17.99 -5.65 -19.01
N GLN A 36 17.07 -6.51 -19.47
CA GLN A 36 16.27 -6.21 -20.66
C GLN A 36 15.35 -5.02 -20.35
N GLU A 37 15.43 -3.98 -21.18
CA GLU A 37 14.52 -2.85 -21.10
C GLU A 37 13.10 -3.31 -21.47
N GLU A 38 12.18 -3.18 -20.52
CA GLU A 38 10.74 -3.22 -20.78
C GLU A 38 10.36 -2.00 -21.63
N SER A 39 9.31 -2.13 -22.46
CA SER A 39 8.84 -1.01 -23.26
C SER A 39 8.42 0.17 -22.37
N ASN A 40 8.76 1.39 -22.80
CA ASN A 40 8.64 2.66 -22.06
C ASN A 40 7.20 3.11 -21.65
N ASP A 41 6.21 2.21 -21.65
CA ASP A 41 4.79 2.53 -21.37
C ASP A 41 4.23 1.86 -20.10
N ASP A 42 5.10 1.26 -19.28
CA ASP A 42 4.66 0.51 -18.11
C ASP A 42 4.25 1.43 -16.94
N ARG A 43 2.95 1.68 -16.84
CA ARG A 43 2.33 2.26 -15.65
C ARG A 43 2.39 1.25 -14.50
N ILE A 44 3.27 1.51 -13.54
CA ILE A 44 3.41 0.71 -12.33
C ILE A 44 2.46 1.23 -11.24
N LEU A 45 1.61 0.35 -10.70
CA LEU A 45 0.84 0.65 -9.50
C LEU A 45 1.62 0.18 -8.26
N VAL A 46 1.99 1.12 -7.40
CA VAL A 46 2.56 0.82 -6.08
C VAL A 46 1.49 1.05 -5.01
N VAL A 47 1.16 0.00 -4.26
CA VAL A 47 0.20 0.06 -3.15
C VAL A 47 0.95 -0.02 -1.83
N ILE A 48 0.85 1.02 -1.01
CA ILE A 48 1.45 1.07 0.33
C ILE A 48 0.34 0.94 1.37
N GLN A 49 0.35 -0.17 2.11
CA GLN A 49 -0.54 -0.37 3.25
C GLN A 49 0.22 -0.06 4.54
N LEU A 50 -0.30 0.89 5.33
CA LEU A 50 0.26 1.23 6.63
C LEU A 50 -0.41 0.39 7.73
N SER A 51 0.22 -0.73 8.08
CA SER A 51 -0.22 -1.59 9.20
C SER A 51 -0.05 -0.88 10.55
N GLY A 52 -1.03 -1.01 11.45
CA GLY A 52 -1.05 -0.34 12.76
C GLY A 52 -1.94 0.90 12.82
N GLY A 53 -2.48 1.33 11.68
CA GLY A 53 -3.41 2.45 11.57
C GLY A 53 -2.68 3.78 11.37
N ASN A 54 -3.04 4.48 10.29
CA ASN A 54 -2.62 5.86 10.09
C ASN A 54 -3.65 6.82 10.69
N ASP A 55 -3.17 7.81 11.44
CA ASP A 55 -4.02 8.93 11.85
C ASP A 55 -4.13 9.93 10.70
N GLY A 56 -5.16 9.75 9.88
CA GLY A 56 -5.40 10.61 8.71
C GLY A 56 -5.54 12.09 9.06
N LEU A 57 -6.06 12.42 10.25
CA LEU A 57 -6.24 13.80 10.72
C LEU A 57 -4.94 14.42 11.26
N ASN A 58 -3.89 13.63 11.46
CA ASN A 58 -2.52 14.12 11.67
C ASN A 58 -1.63 13.93 10.43
N THR A 59 -2.16 13.36 9.34
CA THR A 59 -1.49 13.28 8.04
C THR A 59 -1.88 14.46 7.16
N VAL A 60 -3.20 14.62 6.94
CA VAL A 60 -3.82 15.75 6.25
C VAL A 60 -4.71 16.45 7.28
N ILE A 61 -4.16 17.53 7.84
CA ILE A 61 -4.64 18.21 9.03
C ILE A 61 -5.63 19.29 8.62
N PRO A 62 -6.90 19.23 9.07
CA PRO A 62 -7.87 20.30 8.88
C PRO A 62 -7.64 21.43 9.90
N TYR A 63 -6.49 22.10 9.83
CA TYR A 63 -6.04 23.05 10.84
C TYR A 63 -6.93 24.31 10.92
N GLY A 64 -7.62 24.65 9.83
CA GLY A 64 -8.62 25.72 9.78
C GLY A 64 -9.90 25.42 10.57
N ASN A 65 -10.16 24.15 10.89
CA ASN A 65 -11.38 23.71 11.54
C ASN A 65 -11.24 23.65 13.07
N ASP A 66 -11.98 24.49 13.79
CA ASP A 66 -11.93 24.51 15.26
C ASP A 66 -12.47 23.23 15.91
N VAL A 67 -13.37 22.50 15.24
CA VAL A 67 -13.87 21.20 15.71
C VAL A 67 -12.74 20.17 15.79
N TYR A 68 -11.76 20.22 14.87
CA TYR A 68 -10.58 19.34 14.94
C TYR A 68 -9.81 19.60 16.23
N ARG A 69 -9.53 20.87 16.56
CA ARG A 69 -8.79 21.24 17.76
C ARG A 69 -9.56 20.91 19.04
N SER A 70 -10.85 21.25 19.10
CA SER A 70 -11.70 20.98 20.27
C SER A 70 -11.82 19.48 20.59
N ASN A 71 -11.83 18.62 19.58
CA ASN A 71 -11.92 17.16 19.78
C ASN A 71 -10.55 16.47 19.94
N ARG A 72 -9.43 17.20 19.79
CA ARG A 72 -8.07 16.63 19.83
C ARG A 72 -7.13 17.47 20.71
N PRO A 73 -7.48 17.74 21.97
CA PRO A 73 -6.75 18.68 22.82
C PRO A 73 -5.26 18.35 23.04
N THR A 74 -4.88 17.08 22.91
CA THR A 74 -3.49 16.61 23.08
C THR A 74 -2.81 16.23 21.76
N LEU A 75 -3.57 16.12 20.66
CA LEU A 75 -3.08 15.59 19.38
C LEU A 75 -3.13 16.61 18.24
N ALA A 76 -3.87 17.71 18.42
CA ALA A 76 -4.02 18.74 17.41
C ALA A 76 -2.70 19.48 17.20
N ILE A 77 -2.33 19.67 15.94
CA ILE A 77 -1.15 20.43 15.54
C ILE A 77 -1.55 21.90 15.34
N GLY A 78 -0.68 22.83 15.76
CA GLY A 78 -0.90 24.26 15.66
C GLY A 78 -0.98 24.74 14.21
N LYS A 79 -1.77 25.80 13.96
CA LYS A 79 -1.92 26.36 12.60
C LYS A 79 -0.58 26.84 12.02
N ASP A 80 0.34 27.30 12.87
CA ASP A 80 1.65 27.80 12.46
C ASP A 80 2.70 26.70 12.31
N GLU A 81 2.36 25.44 12.63
CA GLU A 81 3.28 24.30 12.57
C GLU A 81 3.07 23.43 11.33
N VAL A 82 1.89 23.51 10.70
CA VAL A 82 1.56 22.68 9.53
C VAL A 82 2.30 23.13 8.28
N LEU A 83 2.53 22.17 7.38
CA LEU A 83 2.94 22.47 6.01
C LEU A 83 1.67 22.75 5.20
N ALA A 84 1.34 24.02 4.99
CA ALA A 84 0.06 24.42 4.40
C ALA A 84 -0.11 23.85 2.96
N VAL A 85 -1.26 23.24 2.70
CA VAL A 85 -1.71 22.80 1.38
C VAL A 85 -2.67 23.83 0.78
N ASN A 86 -3.57 24.37 1.60
CA ASN A 86 -4.45 25.51 1.32
C ASN A 86 -4.86 26.15 2.65
N ASP A 87 -5.81 27.09 2.63
CA ASP A 87 -6.23 27.84 3.83
C ASP A 87 -6.80 26.98 4.97
N ASP A 88 -7.27 25.76 4.67
CA ASP A 88 -7.96 24.88 5.62
C ASP A 88 -7.19 23.59 5.96
N LEU A 89 -6.31 23.14 5.06
CA LEU A 89 -5.62 21.85 5.10
C LEU A 89 -4.10 22.02 5.06
N GLY A 90 -3.40 21.22 5.85
CA GLY A 90 -1.93 21.16 5.84
C GLY A 90 -1.42 19.77 6.15
N PHE A 91 -0.18 19.45 5.79
CA PHE A 91 0.46 18.22 6.20
C PHE A 91 1.12 18.35 7.58
N HIS A 92 1.40 17.20 8.19
CA HIS A 92 2.26 17.12 9.37
C HIS A 92 3.62 17.79 9.11
N PRO A 93 4.23 18.51 10.09
CA PRO A 93 5.53 19.15 9.93
C PRO A 93 6.65 18.21 9.44
N SER A 94 6.58 16.93 9.83
CA SER A 94 7.54 15.89 9.41
C SER A 94 7.37 15.40 7.96
N MET A 95 6.32 15.80 7.26
CA MET A 95 5.99 15.33 5.90
C MET A 95 6.58 16.22 4.80
N LEU A 96 7.77 16.78 5.02
CA LEU A 96 8.45 17.66 4.07
C LEU A 96 8.53 17.05 2.66
N GLY A 97 8.96 15.78 2.54
CA GLY A 97 9.04 15.12 1.24
C GLY A 97 7.70 14.93 0.54
N ILE A 98 6.58 14.83 1.27
CA ILE A 98 5.24 14.76 0.67
C ILE A 98 4.78 16.15 0.21
N ALA A 99 5.09 17.20 0.99
CA ALA A 99 4.84 18.58 0.60
C ALA A 99 5.61 18.94 -0.69
N GLU A 100 6.89 18.56 -0.80
CA GLU A 100 7.69 18.77 -2.02
C GLU A 100 7.08 18.08 -3.26
N ILE A 101 6.53 16.87 -3.10
CA ILE A 101 5.89 16.15 -4.22
C ILE A 101 4.56 16.83 -4.61
N LEU A 102 3.83 17.38 -3.63
CA LEU A 102 2.63 18.16 -3.91
C LEU A 102 2.98 19.45 -4.67
N GLU A 103 3.98 20.20 -4.22
CA GLU A 103 4.47 21.41 -4.89
C GLU A 103 4.95 21.14 -6.31
N ALA A 104 5.44 19.93 -6.58
CA ALA A 104 5.84 19.47 -7.90
C ALA A 104 4.68 18.95 -8.78
N ASP A 105 3.41 19.12 -8.37
CA ASP A 105 2.21 18.62 -9.04
C ASP A 105 2.20 17.10 -9.26
N LYS A 106 2.84 16.34 -8.37
CA LYS A 106 2.97 14.87 -8.44
C LYS A 106 2.19 14.12 -7.37
N LEU A 107 1.38 14.82 -6.58
CA LEU A 107 0.53 14.24 -5.54
C LEU A 107 -0.90 14.75 -5.65
N SER A 108 -1.85 13.85 -5.46
CA SER A 108 -3.26 14.19 -5.26
C SER A 108 -3.77 13.58 -3.96
N ILE A 109 -4.54 14.36 -3.20
CA ILE A 109 -5.16 13.93 -1.95
C ILE A 109 -6.64 13.66 -2.20
N ILE A 110 -7.12 12.45 -1.87
CA ILE A 110 -8.54 12.11 -1.90
C ILE A 110 -9.00 11.87 -0.46
N GLN A 111 -9.82 12.76 0.06
CA GLN A 111 -10.37 12.67 1.41
C GLN A 111 -11.77 12.04 1.41
N ASN A 112 -12.25 11.66 2.60
CA ASN A 112 -13.57 11.06 2.82
C ASN A 112 -13.80 9.76 2.04
N VAL A 113 -12.73 8.99 1.80
CA VAL A 113 -12.80 7.67 1.18
C VAL A 113 -13.23 6.64 2.22
N GLY A 114 -14.34 5.95 1.96
CA GLY A 114 -14.86 4.94 2.87
C GLY A 114 -16.14 4.31 2.34
N TYR A 115 -16.84 3.59 3.21
CA TYR A 115 -18.12 2.96 2.90
C TYR A 115 -19.16 3.32 3.97
N ALA A 116 -20.43 3.36 3.57
CA ALA A 116 -21.52 3.66 4.48
C ALA A 116 -21.59 2.64 5.63
N ASN A 117 -21.89 3.13 6.84
CA ASN A 117 -21.97 2.35 8.08
C ASN A 117 -20.67 1.55 8.35
N PRO A 118 -19.54 2.25 8.59
CA PRO A 118 -18.26 1.61 8.81
C PRO A 118 -18.29 0.69 10.03
N ASN A 119 -17.51 -0.38 9.98
CA ASN A 119 -17.37 -1.27 11.12
C ASN A 119 -16.29 -0.74 12.08
N ARG A 120 -16.48 -0.99 13.38
CA ARG A 120 -15.51 -0.72 14.46
C ARG A 120 -14.57 -1.89 14.75
N SER A 121 -14.78 -3.07 14.16
CA SER A 121 -13.86 -4.20 14.26
C SER A 121 -12.69 -4.04 13.31
N HIS A 122 -11.47 -4.06 13.86
CA HIS A 122 -10.23 -3.99 13.08
C HIS A 122 -10.14 -5.12 12.04
N PHE A 123 -10.35 -6.37 12.44
CA PHE A 123 -10.27 -7.54 11.54
C PHE A 123 -11.26 -7.46 10.38
N GLU A 124 -12.50 -7.13 10.69
CA GLU A 124 -13.55 -7.07 9.67
C GLU A 124 -13.37 -5.87 8.73
N SER A 125 -12.86 -4.73 9.22
CA SER A 125 -12.50 -3.61 8.37
C SER A 125 -11.34 -3.96 7.44
N MET A 126 -10.32 -4.67 7.94
CA MET A 126 -9.21 -5.17 7.12
C MET A 126 -9.70 -6.08 5.99
N ASP A 127 -10.59 -7.04 6.29
CA ASP A 127 -11.17 -7.92 5.27
C ASP A 127 -11.95 -7.13 4.21
N ILE A 128 -12.75 -6.14 4.62
CA ILE A 128 -13.48 -5.28 3.68
C ILE A 128 -12.52 -4.52 2.77
N TRP A 129 -11.44 -3.96 3.32
CA TRP A 129 -10.44 -3.22 2.55
C TRP A 129 -9.67 -4.12 1.58
N HIS A 130 -9.31 -5.33 2.02
CA HIS A 130 -8.57 -6.31 1.21
C HIS A 130 -9.41 -6.93 0.10
N THR A 131 -10.69 -7.16 0.34
CA THR A 131 -11.58 -7.81 -0.63
C THR A 131 -12.39 -6.82 -1.46
N CYS A 132 -12.55 -5.58 -0.99
CA CYS A 132 -13.54 -4.61 -1.46
C CYS A 132 -14.99 -5.15 -1.40
N GLN A 133 -15.29 -6.08 -0.48
CA GLN A 133 -16.61 -6.72 -0.35
C GLN A 133 -17.18 -6.55 1.07
N ARG A 134 -18.48 -6.28 1.16
CA ARG A 134 -19.17 -6.06 2.46
C ARG A 134 -19.73 -7.36 3.04
N LYS A 135 -20.19 -7.32 4.29
CA LYS A 135 -20.64 -8.47 5.11
C LYS A 135 -21.62 -9.44 4.44
N ASN A 136 -22.41 -8.98 3.48
CA ASN A 136 -23.43 -9.82 2.83
C ASN A 136 -22.86 -10.57 1.62
N GLN A 137 -21.53 -10.56 1.43
CA GLN A 137 -20.84 -11.18 0.31
C GLN A 137 -19.79 -12.16 0.84
N THR A 138 -19.66 -13.30 0.17
CA THR A 138 -18.56 -14.23 0.43
C THR A 138 -17.24 -13.59 0.03
N ARG A 139 -16.27 -13.61 0.94
CA ARG A 139 -14.92 -13.04 0.76
C ARG A 139 -13.90 -14.14 0.50
N SER A 140 -13.91 -14.70 -0.70
CA SER A 140 -12.96 -15.75 -1.13
C SER A 140 -11.66 -15.19 -1.68
N SER A 141 -11.67 -13.96 -2.20
CA SER A 141 -10.53 -13.36 -2.91
C SER A 141 -10.35 -11.88 -2.61
N GLY A 142 -9.09 -11.44 -2.71
CA GLY A 142 -8.70 -10.04 -2.60
C GLY A 142 -8.80 -9.29 -3.92
N TRP A 143 -8.84 -7.98 -3.88
CA TRP A 143 -8.96 -7.18 -5.10
C TRP A 143 -7.71 -7.25 -5.98
N LEU A 144 -6.50 -7.34 -5.39
CA LEU A 144 -5.26 -7.55 -6.15
C LEU A 144 -5.20 -8.98 -6.69
N GLY A 145 -5.64 -9.98 -5.90
CA GLY A 145 -5.74 -11.37 -6.36
C GLY A 145 -6.63 -11.51 -7.58
N ARG A 146 -7.81 -10.88 -7.57
CA ARG A 146 -8.70 -10.83 -8.75
C ARG A 146 -8.09 -10.10 -9.95
N PHE A 147 -7.29 -9.06 -9.71
CA PHE A 147 -6.56 -8.38 -10.78
C PHE A 147 -5.49 -9.30 -11.39
N ILE A 148 -4.75 -10.04 -10.57
CA ILE A 148 -3.77 -11.03 -11.01
C ILE A 148 -4.45 -12.13 -11.82
N ASP A 149 -5.56 -12.70 -11.32
CA ASP A 149 -6.33 -13.74 -12.01
C ASP A 149 -6.80 -13.30 -13.40
N GLN A 150 -7.10 -12.01 -13.60
CA GLN A 150 -7.48 -11.46 -14.90
C GLN A 150 -6.28 -11.27 -15.84
N ARG A 151 -5.09 -11.03 -15.29
CA ARG A 151 -3.87 -10.78 -16.07
C ARG A 151 -3.12 -12.07 -16.42
N SER A 152 -3.08 -13.05 -15.53
CA SER A 152 -2.43 -14.35 -15.74
C SER A 152 -3.12 -15.21 -16.79
N GLU A 153 -4.38 -14.93 -17.14
CA GLU A 153 -5.02 -15.54 -18.32
C GLU A 153 -4.32 -15.16 -19.64
N GLN A 154 -3.51 -14.10 -19.64
CA GLN A 154 -2.83 -13.56 -20.83
C GLN A 154 -1.33 -13.93 -20.89
N GLU A 155 -0.72 -14.37 -19.79
CA GLU A 155 0.73 -14.58 -19.67
C GLU A 155 1.02 -15.96 -19.02
N GLN A 156 2.02 -16.70 -19.53
CA GLN A 156 2.38 -18.05 -19.01
C GLN A 156 3.28 -18.03 -17.77
N ASP A 157 3.60 -16.85 -17.24
CA ASP A 157 4.53 -16.65 -16.12
C ASP A 157 3.80 -16.56 -14.76
N SER A 158 4.56 -16.60 -13.67
CA SER A 158 4.05 -16.43 -12.31
C SER A 158 3.39 -15.06 -12.13
N GLY A 159 2.06 -15.02 -12.00
CA GLY A 159 1.29 -13.77 -11.95
C GLY A 159 1.56 -12.88 -10.72
N ALA A 160 2.16 -13.40 -9.66
CA ALA A 160 2.59 -12.63 -8.49
C ALA A 160 3.62 -13.36 -7.64
N VAL A 161 4.43 -12.59 -6.90
CA VAL A 161 5.36 -13.11 -5.88
C VAL A 161 5.14 -12.36 -4.57
N HIS A 162 5.03 -13.10 -3.46
CA HIS A 162 5.03 -12.56 -2.11
C HIS A 162 6.42 -12.76 -1.49
N LEU A 163 7.05 -11.69 -1.04
CA LEU A 163 8.34 -11.72 -0.35
C LEU A 163 8.16 -11.22 1.08
N GLY A 164 8.36 -12.08 2.07
CA GLY A 164 8.17 -11.76 3.48
C GLY A 164 8.12 -13.00 4.36
N GLN A 165 8.13 -12.80 5.67
CA GLN A 165 7.89 -13.86 6.65
C GLN A 165 6.47 -13.85 7.21
N GLU A 166 5.69 -12.81 6.89
CA GLU A 166 4.30 -12.69 7.32
C GLU A 166 3.38 -13.47 6.39
N GLU A 167 2.16 -13.76 6.86
CA GLU A 167 1.15 -14.37 6.01
C GLU A 167 0.81 -13.46 4.83
N LYS A 168 0.52 -14.08 3.68
CA LYS A 168 0.06 -13.36 2.50
C LYS A 168 -1.20 -12.56 2.86
N PRO A 169 -1.25 -11.24 2.59
CA PRO A 169 -2.44 -10.45 2.86
C PRO A 169 -3.62 -10.95 2.02
N LEU A 170 -4.83 -10.89 2.59
CA LEU A 170 -6.06 -11.30 1.91
C LEU A 170 -6.26 -10.54 0.59
N ALA A 171 -5.73 -9.31 0.46
CA ALA A 171 -5.73 -8.55 -0.79
C ALA A 171 -5.12 -9.32 -1.98
N LEU A 172 -4.14 -10.20 -1.72
CA LEU A 172 -3.45 -11.05 -2.71
C LEU A 172 -4.00 -12.49 -2.76
N ALA A 173 -5.12 -12.79 -2.09
CA ALA A 173 -5.79 -14.08 -2.27
C ALA A 173 -6.46 -14.13 -3.65
N SER A 174 -6.03 -15.10 -4.47
CA SER A 174 -6.54 -15.38 -5.81
C SER A 174 -7.42 -16.63 -5.78
N GLU A 175 -8.26 -16.83 -6.80
CA GLU A 175 -9.03 -18.06 -6.98
C GLU A 175 -8.44 -19.00 -8.04
N LYS A 176 -7.58 -18.50 -8.94
CA LYS A 176 -7.08 -19.27 -10.09
C LYS A 176 -5.59 -19.59 -10.05
N VAL A 177 -4.81 -18.83 -9.27
CA VAL A 177 -3.33 -18.89 -9.21
C VAL A 177 -2.82 -19.13 -7.79
#